data_AF-A0A9E5VQ25-F1
#
_entry.id   AF-A0A9E5VQ25-F1
#
_cell.length_a   1.000
_cell.length_b   1.000
_cell.length_c   1.000
_cell.angle_alpha   90.00
_cell.angle_beta   90.00
_cell.angle_gamma   90.00
#
_symmetry.space_group_name_H-M   'P 1'
#
loop_
_entity.id
_entity.type
_entity.pdbx_description
1 polymer ?
#
loop_
_entity_poly.entity_id
_entity_poly.type
_entity_poly.pdbx_seq_one_letter_code
_entity_poly.pdbx_strand_id
1 'polypeptide(L)'
;MKKKSKLKVSIFEIIAYSVCGAVGLWGLTYITLGLLARFLPVHNALAEVDAVVEKAFGLGLFLWGIIILAIATVVASFILLINAKKNDREVERETRRTARLAQMKNNGSDLPIVDAEVTPKKEEATPKE
;
A
#
# COMPACT_ATOMS: atom_id res chain seq x y z
N MET A 1 -25.20 11.20 -14.25
CA MET A 1 -23.88 10.52 -14.34
C MET A 1 -23.09 10.75 -13.05
N LYS A 2 -22.93 9.73 -12.20
CA LYS A 2 -22.07 9.82 -11.00
C LYS A 2 -20.62 9.98 -11.46
N LYS A 3 -20.00 11.14 -11.19
CA LYS A 3 -18.55 11.34 -11.33
C LYS A 3 -17.87 10.29 -10.46
N LYS A 4 -17.27 9.26 -11.09
CA LYS A 4 -16.35 8.35 -10.40
C LYS A 4 -15.19 9.23 -9.93
N SER A 5 -15.09 9.47 -8.63
CA SER A 5 -13.90 10.04 -8.01
C SER A 5 -12.73 9.15 -8.44
N LYS A 6 -11.86 9.68 -9.30
CA LYS A 6 -10.63 8.97 -9.66
C LYS A 6 -9.82 8.92 -8.37
N LEU A 7 -9.74 7.74 -7.75
CA LEU A 7 -8.75 7.47 -6.71
C LEU A 7 -7.41 7.91 -7.28
N LYS A 8 -6.79 8.93 -6.68
CA LYS A 8 -5.43 9.32 -7.01
C LYS A 8 -4.51 8.27 -6.41
N VAL A 9 -4.47 7.09 -7.02
CA VAL A 9 -3.49 6.07 -6.68
C VAL A 9 -2.14 6.65 -7.05
N SER A 10 -1.27 6.81 -6.07
CA SER A 10 0.08 7.33 -6.31
C SER A 10 0.85 6.31 -7.16
N ILE A 11 1.70 6.77 -8.09
CA ILE A 11 2.56 5.88 -8.90
C ILE A 11 3.36 4.94 -8.01
N PHE A 12 3.77 5.42 -6.83
CA PHE A 12 4.45 4.63 -5.82
C PHE A 12 3.59 3.45 -5.30
N GLU A 13 2.28 3.64 -5.14
CA GLU A 13 1.36 2.58 -4.70
C GLU A 13 1.20 1.52 -5.78
N ILE A 14 1.11 1.93 -7.04
CA ILE A 14 1.07 1.01 -8.18
C ILE A 14 2.31 0.13 -8.22
N ILE A 15 3.50 0.74 -8.06
CA ILE A 15 4.76 0.01 -8.01
C ILE A 15 4.80 -0.92 -6.79
N ALA A 16 4.44 -0.43 -5.59
CA ALA A 16 4.46 -1.23 -4.38
C ALA A 16 3.53 -2.45 -4.45
N TYR A 17 2.31 -2.29 -5.00
CA TYR A 17 1.40 -3.41 -5.23
C TYR A 17 1.90 -4.36 -6.30
N SER A 18 2.49 -3.84 -7.38
CA SER A 18 3.05 -4.68 -8.45
C SER A 18 4.21 -5.53 -7.95
N VAL A 19 5.10 -4.94 -7.15
CA VAL A 19 6.23 -5.65 -6.53
C VAL A 19 5.73 -6.68 -5.52
N CYS A 20 4.79 -6.33 -4.62
CA CYS A 20 4.22 -7.31 -3.69
C CYS A 20 3.51 -8.47 -4.41
N GLY A 21 2.78 -8.17 -5.49
CA GLY A 21 2.15 -9.19 -6.33
C GLY A 21 3.17 -10.12 -6.98
N ALA A 22 4.25 -9.56 -7.55
CA ALA A 22 5.32 -10.35 -8.15
C ALA A 22 6.03 -11.26 -7.13
N VAL A 23 6.35 -10.73 -5.94
CA VAL A 23 6.98 -11.51 -4.86
C VAL A 23 6.01 -12.58 -4.35
N GLY A 24 4.73 -12.27 -4.21
CA GLY A 24 3.71 -13.26 -3.84
C GLY A 24 3.58 -14.40 -4.86
N LEU A 25 3.56 -14.08 -6.15
CA LEU A 25 3.57 -15.07 -7.23
C LEU A 25 4.86 -15.90 -7.24
N TRP A 26 5.99 -15.30 -6.89
CA TRP A 26 7.26 -15.99 -6.77
C TRP A 26 7.26 -17.01 -5.61
N GLY A 27 6.74 -16.61 -4.44
CA GLY A 27 6.50 -17.54 -3.33
C GLY A 27 5.56 -18.68 -3.71
N LEU A 28 4.47 -18.37 -4.43
CA LEU A 28 3.50 -19.36 -4.91
C LEU A 28 4.15 -20.37 -5.87
N THR A 29 5.01 -19.92 -6.78
CA THR A 29 5.73 -20.82 -7.70
C THR A 29 6.70 -21.73 -6.95
N TYR A 30 7.35 -21.26 -5.90
CA TYR A 30 8.19 -22.11 -5.05
C TYR A 30 7.38 -23.19 -4.33
N ILE A 31 6.19 -22.84 -3.85
CA ILE A 31 5.26 -23.80 -3.24
C ILE A 31 4.85 -24.88 -4.24
N THR A 32 4.48 -24.49 -5.47
CA THR A 32 4.05 -25.46 -6.49
C THR A 32 5.20 -26.36 -6.95
N LEU A 33 6.40 -25.80 -7.17
CA LEU A 33 7.59 -26.58 -7.52
C LEU A 33 7.99 -27.52 -6.38
N GLY A 34 7.93 -27.08 -5.12
CA GLY A 34 8.19 -27.93 -3.97
C GLY A 34 7.16 -29.05 -3.80
N LEU A 35 5.87 -28.77 -4.06
CA LEU A 35 4.82 -29.80 -4.07
C LEU A 35 5.06 -30.83 -5.17
N LEU A 36 5.42 -30.39 -6.38
CA LEU A 36 5.75 -31.27 -7.50
C LEU A 36 7.01 -32.10 -7.18
N ALA A 37 8.05 -31.50 -6.62
CA ALA A 37 9.25 -32.22 -6.21
C ALA A 37 8.95 -33.35 -5.21
N ARG A 38 7.97 -33.14 -4.32
CA ARG A 38 7.67 -34.05 -3.20
C ARG A 38 6.66 -35.15 -3.54
N PHE A 39 5.69 -34.85 -4.40
CA PHE A 39 4.56 -35.76 -4.68
C PHE A 39 4.56 -36.35 -6.08
N LEU A 40 5.45 -35.92 -6.98
CA LEU A 40 5.48 -36.46 -8.34
C LEU A 40 6.38 -37.72 -8.40
N PRO A 41 5.81 -38.91 -8.67
CA PRO A 41 6.50 -40.19 -8.51
C PRO A 41 7.35 -40.54 -9.74
N VAL A 42 8.43 -39.82 -9.99
CA VAL A 42 9.53 -40.20 -10.91
C VAL A 42 10.80 -39.50 -10.42
N HIS A 43 11.99 -40.06 -10.66
CA HIS A 43 13.25 -39.31 -10.57
C HIS A 43 13.13 -38.00 -11.38
N ASN A 44 12.75 -36.94 -10.70
CA ASN A 44 12.46 -35.66 -11.29
C ASN A 44 13.59 -34.72 -10.93
N ALA A 45 14.14 -34.01 -11.92
CA ALA A 45 15.15 -32.97 -11.73
C ALA A 45 14.75 -31.96 -10.63
N LEU A 46 13.44 -31.77 -10.42
CA LEU A 46 12.89 -30.94 -9.35
C LEU A 46 13.23 -31.43 -7.94
N ALA A 47 13.25 -32.75 -7.70
CA ALA A 47 13.63 -33.32 -6.41
C ALA A 47 15.13 -33.16 -6.13
N GLU A 48 15.97 -33.24 -7.16
CA GLU A 48 17.40 -32.94 -7.03
C GLU A 48 17.64 -31.46 -6.70
N VAL A 49 16.93 -30.56 -7.38
CA VAL A 49 17.00 -29.12 -7.08
C VAL A 49 16.51 -28.84 -5.65
N ASP A 50 15.42 -29.48 -5.22
CA ASP A 50 14.90 -29.34 -3.85
C ASP A 50 15.93 -29.80 -2.81
N ALA A 51 16.58 -30.94 -3.04
CA ALA A 51 17.63 -31.46 -2.16
C ALA A 51 18.88 -30.55 -2.13
N VAL A 52 19.25 -29.93 -3.25
CA VAL A 52 20.35 -28.95 -3.30
C VAL A 52 20.00 -27.70 -2.49
N VAL A 53 18.78 -27.19 -2.66
CA VAL A 53 18.29 -26.01 -1.92
C VAL A 53 18.20 -26.32 -0.42
N GLU A 54 17.68 -27.49 -0.05
CA GLU A 54 17.62 -27.94 1.34
C GLU A 54 19.01 -28.09 1.95
N LYS A 55 19.98 -28.64 1.21
CA LYS A 55 21.36 -28.76 1.67
C LYS A 55 22.05 -27.39 1.85
N ALA A 56 21.75 -26.43 0.98
CA ALA A 56 22.36 -25.11 1.02
C ALA A 56 21.74 -24.18 2.07
N PHE A 57 20.42 -24.23 2.24
CA PHE A 57 19.66 -23.27 3.05
C PHE A 57 18.91 -23.90 4.23
N GLY A 58 19.01 -25.21 4.42
CA GLY A 58 18.41 -25.96 5.53
C GLY A 58 16.90 -26.23 5.39
N LEU A 59 16.24 -25.69 4.36
CA LEU A 59 14.81 -25.83 4.10
C LEU A 59 14.60 -26.07 2.61
N GLY A 60 13.66 -26.95 2.26
CA GLY A 60 13.26 -27.18 0.87
C GLY A 60 12.47 -26.02 0.26
N LEU A 61 12.32 -26.05 -1.07
CA LEU A 61 11.60 -25.08 -1.90
C LEU A 61 10.18 -24.81 -1.39
N PHE A 62 9.48 -25.84 -0.93
CA PHE A 62 8.13 -25.70 -0.40
C PHE A 62 8.07 -24.77 0.82
N LEU A 63 8.96 -24.99 1.80
CA LEU A 63 8.99 -24.19 3.03
C LEU A 63 9.46 -22.76 2.74
N TRP A 64 10.45 -22.59 1.87
CA TRP A 64 10.87 -21.27 1.40
C TRP A 64 9.74 -20.52 0.69
N GLY A 65 8.99 -21.21 -0.17
CA GLY A 65 7.83 -20.64 -0.83
C GLY A 65 6.77 -20.14 0.16
N ILE A 66 6.48 -20.92 1.22
CA ILE A 66 5.59 -20.50 2.30
C ILE A 66 6.12 -19.25 3.02
N ILE A 67 7.41 -19.23 3.36
CA ILE A 67 8.03 -18.09 4.06
C ILE A 67 7.95 -16.83 3.20
N ILE A 68 8.30 -16.91 1.92
CA ILE A 68 8.23 -15.78 0.99
C ILE A 68 6.78 -15.28 0.87
N LEU A 69 5.81 -16.19 0.73
CA LEU A 69 4.40 -15.83 0.65
C LEU A 69 3.88 -15.19 1.94
N ALA A 70 4.28 -15.71 3.11
CA ALA A 70 3.93 -15.15 4.41
C ALA A 70 4.48 -13.73 4.59
N ILE A 71 5.74 -13.50 4.23
CA ILE A 71 6.33 -12.16 4.27
C ILE A 71 5.61 -11.23 3.30
N ALA A 72 5.36 -11.67 2.07
CA ALA A 72 4.68 -10.87 1.06
C ALA A 72 3.26 -10.45 1.50
N THR A 73 2.50 -11.37 2.10
CA THR A 73 1.15 -11.09 2.62
C THR A 73 1.16 -10.11 3.79
N VAL A 74 2.10 -10.27 4.73
CA VAL A 74 2.28 -9.32 5.83
C VAL A 74 2.63 -7.93 5.30
N VAL A 75 3.62 -7.82 4.40
CA VAL A 75 4.02 -6.53 3.81
C VAL A 75 2.87 -5.90 3.03
N ALA A 76 2.13 -6.68 2.23
CA ALA A 76 0.96 -6.19 1.51
C ALA A 76 -0.11 -5.64 2.48
N SER A 77 -0.34 -6.31 3.61
CA SER A 77 -1.29 -5.84 4.62
C SER A 77 -0.88 -4.50 5.24
N PHE A 78 0.42 -4.29 5.49
CA PHE A 78 0.93 -3.01 5.98
C PHE A 78 0.75 -1.89 4.95
N ILE A 79 1.05 -2.15 3.68
CA ILE A 79 0.88 -1.17 2.60
C ILE A 79 -0.60 -0.77 2.49
N LEU A 80 -1.51 -1.75 2.54
CA LEU A 80 -2.96 -1.49 2.52
C LEU A 80 -3.41 -0.65 3.73
N LEU A 81 -2.93 -0.97 4.93
CA LEU A 81 -3.23 -0.21 6.15
C LEU A 81 -2.75 1.25 6.08
N ILE A 82 -1.53 1.47 5.57
CA ILE A 82 -0.98 2.83 5.41
C ILE A 82 -1.81 3.61 4.39
N ASN A 83 -2.18 2.98 3.27
CA ASN A 83 -2.91 3.64 2.20
C ASN A 83 -4.38 3.90 2.58
N ALA A 84 -5.02 2.99 3.31
CA ALA A 84 -6.37 3.22 3.85
C ALA A 84 -6.43 4.49 4.70
N LYS A 85 -5.48 4.66 5.63
CA LYS A 85 -5.39 5.87 6.47
C LYS A 85 -5.13 7.15 5.69
N LYS A 86 -4.35 7.08 4.60
CA LYS A 86 -4.11 8.23 3.73
C LYS A 86 -5.38 8.62 2.96
N ASN A 87 -6.07 7.64 2.40
CA ASN A 87 -7.27 7.86 1.62
C ASN A 87 -8.41 8.43 2.50
N ASP A 88 -8.61 7.92 3.71
CA ASP A 88 -9.60 8.46 4.64
C ASP A 88 -9.38 9.95 4.96
N ARG A 89 -8.12 10.35 5.15
CA ARG A 89 -7.74 11.76 5.38
C ARG A 89 -7.98 12.64 4.17
N GLU A 90 -7.73 12.13 2.96
CA GLU A 90 -7.99 12.87 1.73
C GLU A 90 -9.50 13.06 1.49
N VAL A 91 -10.28 12.00 1.67
CA VAL A 91 -11.75 12.03 1.57
C VAL A 91 -12.34 13.02 2.58
N GLU A 92 -11.82 13.06 3.82
CA GLU A 92 -12.29 14.03 4.82
C GLU A 92 -11.96 15.49 4.43
N ARG A 93 -10.80 15.74 3.83
CA ARG A 93 -10.43 17.07 3.32
C ARG A 93 -11.28 17.49 2.12
N GLU A 94 -11.53 16.57 1.20
CA GLU A 94 -12.37 16.83 0.03
C GLU A 94 -13.82 17.08 0.43
N THR A 95 -14.38 16.28 1.33
CA THR A 95 -15.74 16.48 1.86
C THR A 95 -15.88 17.84 2.55
N ARG A 96 -14.93 18.23 3.42
CA ARG A 96 -14.91 19.58 4.02
C ARG A 96 -14.82 20.71 2.98
N ARG A 97 -14.02 20.55 1.92
CA ARG A 97 -13.95 21.52 0.81
C ARG A 97 -15.24 21.60 0.01
N THR A 98 -15.87 20.45 -0.29
CA THR A 98 -17.16 20.42 -0.98
C THR A 98 -18.29 20.99 -0.14
N ALA A 99 -18.27 20.80 1.18
CA ALA A 99 -19.24 21.37 2.10
C ALA A 99 -19.12 22.91 2.14
N ARG A 100 -17.90 23.45 2.19
CA ARG A 100 -17.66 24.91 2.08
C ARG A 100 -18.13 25.48 0.75
N LEU A 101 -17.83 24.80 -0.36
CA LEU A 101 -18.28 25.24 -1.69
C LEU A 101 -19.80 25.12 -1.87
N ALA A 102 -20.43 24.10 -1.28
CA ALA A 102 -21.89 23.93 -1.29
C ALA A 102 -22.59 25.01 -0.45
N GLN A 103 -22.03 25.37 0.72
CA GLN A 103 -22.50 26.50 1.51
C GLN A 103 -22.34 27.81 0.76
N MET A 104 -21.21 28.06 0.07
CA MET A 104 -21.04 29.25 -0.77
C MET A 104 -22.03 29.30 -1.94
N LYS A 105 -22.37 28.15 -2.53
CA LYS A 105 -23.35 28.06 -3.63
C LYS A 105 -24.80 28.26 -3.15
N ASN A 106 -25.12 27.78 -1.95
CA ASN A 106 -26.45 27.94 -1.35
C ASN A 106 -26.65 29.30 -0.67
N ASN A 107 -25.58 29.92 -0.16
CA ASN A 107 -25.61 31.22 0.52
C ASN A 107 -25.37 32.40 -0.45
N GLY A 108 -25.55 32.19 -1.76
CA GLY A 108 -25.51 33.26 -2.77
C GLY A 108 -26.64 34.30 -2.65
N SER A 109 -27.36 34.33 -1.54
CA SER A 109 -28.46 35.27 -1.28
C SER A 109 -28.63 35.59 0.21
N ASP A 110 -27.54 35.73 0.99
CA ASP A 110 -27.41 36.76 2.05
C ASP A 110 -26.32 36.42 3.09
N LEU A 111 -25.49 37.45 3.37
CA LEU A 111 -24.62 37.70 4.53
C LEU A 111 -23.11 37.34 4.49
N PRO A 112 -22.26 38.20 5.10
CA PRO A 112 -20.85 38.35 4.74
C PRO A 112 -19.94 37.34 5.41
N ILE A 113 -18.89 36.99 4.67
CA ILE A 113 -17.75 36.19 5.09
C ILE A 113 -17.01 36.98 6.17
N VAL A 114 -17.12 36.57 7.43
CA VAL A 114 -16.13 36.96 8.44
C VAL A 114 -14.98 35.97 8.30
N ASP A 115 -13.97 36.38 7.53
CA ASP A 115 -12.67 35.75 7.54
C ASP A 115 -12.13 35.86 8.97
N ALA A 116 -11.97 34.71 9.64
CA ALA A 116 -11.12 34.66 10.80
C ALA A 116 -9.69 34.92 10.31
N GLU A 117 -9.26 36.18 10.35
CA GLU A 117 -7.86 36.58 10.22
C GLU A 117 -7.04 35.77 11.22
N VAL A 118 -6.37 34.73 10.72
CA VAL A 118 -5.26 34.13 11.44
C VAL A 118 -4.13 35.15 11.37
N THR A 119 -4.02 35.99 12.39
CA THR A 119 -2.89 36.89 12.58
C THR A 119 -1.59 36.09 12.41
N PRO A 120 -0.71 36.45 11.46
CA PRO A 120 0.61 35.84 11.39
C PRO A 120 1.37 36.24 12.66
N LYS A 121 1.78 35.23 13.43
CA LYS A 121 2.68 35.43 14.56
C LYS A 121 3.99 36.00 13.98
N LYS A 122 4.23 37.29 14.18
CA LYS A 122 5.48 37.97 13.79
C LYS A 122 6.66 37.18 14.35
N GLU A 123 7.61 36.86 13.47
CA GLU A 123 9.01 36.68 13.84
C GLU A 123 9.47 37.95 14.58
N GLU A 124 9.75 37.84 15.87
CA GLU A 124 10.62 38.80 16.55
C GLU A 124 12.04 38.27 16.45
N ALA A 125 12.80 38.90 15.55
CA ALA A 125 14.25 38.83 15.55
C ALA A 125 14.78 39.55 16.81
N THR A 126 15.69 38.86 17.48
CA THR A 126 16.58 39.28 18.57
C THR A 126 17.12 40.72 18.50
N PRO A 127 17.37 41.36 19.66
CA PRO A 127 18.55 42.19 19.86
C PRO A 127 19.58 41.46 20.72
N LYS A 128 20.84 41.57 20.27
CA LYS A 128 22.06 41.18 20.97
C LYS A 128 22.31 42.11 22.16
N GLU A 129 22.80 41.56 23.26
CA GLU A 129 23.79 42.18 24.15
C GLU A 129 24.85 41.14 24.51
#